data_AF-A0A349QTL8-F1
#
_entry.id   AF-A0A349QTL8-F1
#
_cell.length_a   1.000
_cell.length_b   1.000
_cell.length_c   1.000
_cell.angle_alpha   90.00
_cell.angle_beta   90.00
_cell.angle_gamma   90.00
#
_symmetry.space_group_name_H-M   'P 1'
#
loop_
_entity.id
_entity.type
_entity.pdbx_description
1 polymer ?
#
loop_
_entity_poly.entity_id
_entity_poly.type
_entity_poly.pdbx_seq_one_letter_code
_entity_poly.pdbx_strand_id
1 'polypeptide(L)'
;MEETRKEEAELSFRKKYHKTIFSRFARAINTYQLVGDGDQVAVCIARDADGLILAKCFQEIKRHRKIDFAVDFFTLDGENDEKMIQTAEEIGIPVRKIRAMDEIKKFGCNKLAVTDCYENVIETILLGVLYQGEISTLMPKEKVHDFGEVIEIIRPFYLVHKQDLTDWNMEFGNAAGRTEIFSDQQKEVKRLLEEFENINPGIMANIFKSVENVNLNTVIAYHTDTGLHSFLETYK
;
A
#
# COMPACT_ATOMS: atom_id res chain seq x y z
N MET A 1 25.42 -4.58 -25.48
CA MET A 1 25.55 -4.71 -24.02
C MET A 1 24.21 -5.18 -23.53
N GLU A 2 24.14 -6.40 -22.98
CA GLU A 2 22.96 -6.81 -22.21
C GLU A 2 22.77 -5.82 -21.06
N GLU A 3 21.57 -5.26 -20.93
CA GLU A 3 21.22 -4.47 -19.75
C GLU A 3 21.22 -5.42 -18.55
N THR A 4 21.79 -4.97 -17.42
CA THR A 4 21.70 -5.76 -16.19
C THR A 4 20.24 -5.83 -15.73
N ARG A 5 19.82 -6.92 -15.08
CA ARG A 5 18.43 -7.08 -14.57
C ARG A 5 17.97 -5.90 -13.70
N LYS A 6 18.91 -5.26 -13.00
CA LYS A 6 18.72 -3.98 -12.29
C LYS A 6 18.34 -2.83 -13.23
N GLU A 7 19.07 -2.63 -14.31
CA GLU A 7 18.79 -1.56 -15.28
C GLU A 7 17.45 -1.78 -15.97
N GLU A 8 17.13 -3.02 -16.33
CA GLU A 8 15.83 -3.40 -16.90
C GLU A 8 14.68 -3.04 -15.93
N ALA A 9 14.81 -3.42 -14.66
CA ALA A 9 13.84 -3.09 -13.62
C ALA A 9 13.67 -1.58 -13.43
N GLU A 10 14.76 -0.81 -13.39
CA GLU A 10 14.68 0.64 -13.29
C GLU A 10 14.05 1.29 -14.53
N LEU A 11 14.41 0.79 -15.72
CA LEU A 11 13.90 1.31 -16.99
C LEU A 11 12.41 1.05 -17.14
N SER A 12 11.92 -0.08 -16.61
CA SER A 12 10.51 -0.46 -16.69
C SER A 12 9.61 0.53 -15.94
N PHE A 13 10.03 1.05 -14.77
CA PHE A 13 9.33 2.12 -14.05
C PHE A 13 9.41 3.49 -14.73
N ARG A 14 10.46 3.74 -15.54
CA ARG A 14 10.59 4.99 -16.31
C ARG A 14 9.83 4.95 -17.64
N LYS A 15 9.53 3.76 -18.14
CA LYS A 15 8.85 3.53 -19.42
C LYS A 15 7.51 2.82 -19.21
N LYS A 16 7.51 1.49 -19.33
CA LYS A 16 6.30 0.65 -19.42
C LYS A 16 5.32 0.88 -18.26
N TYR A 17 5.83 0.89 -17.03
CA TYR A 17 5.05 1.01 -15.80
C TYR A 17 5.05 2.44 -15.21
N HIS A 18 5.54 3.43 -15.96
CA HIS A 18 5.61 4.81 -15.47
C HIS A 18 4.24 5.38 -15.15
N LYS A 19 3.26 5.21 -16.06
CA LYS A 19 1.92 5.78 -15.87
C LYS A 19 1.08 4.97 -14.88
N THR A 20 1.21 3.65 -14.93
CA THR A 20 0.33 2.74 -14.22
C THR A 20 0.75 2.51 -12.77
N ILE A 21 2.07 2.38 -12.51
CA ILE A 21 2.61 2.20 -11.17
C ILE A 21 3.24 3.49 -10.66
N PHE A 22 4.34 3.94 -11.27
CA PHE A 22 5.19 4.98 -10.66
C PHE A 22 4.47 6.33 -10.48
N SER A 23 3.71 6.78 -11.49
CA SER A 23 2.97 8.05 -11.43
C SER A 23 1.86 8.00 -10.38
N ARG A 24 1.19 6.85 -10.22
CA ARG A 24 0.14 6.67 -9.22
C ARG A 24 0.72 6.56 -7.80
N PHE A 25 1.82 5.83 -7.64
CA PHE A 25 2.64 5.82 -6.43
C PHE A 25 3.08 7.24 -6.04
N ALA A 26 3.72 7.97 -6.94
CA ALA A 26 4.20 9.33 -6.67
C ALA A 26 3.03 10.29 -6.39
N ARG A 27 1.89 10.12 -7.05
CA ARG A 27 0.67 10.87 -6.75
C ARG A 27 0.16 10.55 -5.35
N ALA A 28 0.15 9.29 -4.92
CA ALA A 28 -0.27 8.92 -3.55
C ALA A 28 0.67 9.53 -2.50
N ILE A 29 1.99 9.44 -2.71
CA ILE A 29 3.00 10.07 -1.84
C ILE A 29 2.70 11.56 -1.65
N ASN A 30 2.44 12.30 -2.74
CA ASN A 30 2.18 13.74 -2.69
C ASN A 30 0.80 14.07 -2.12
N THR A 31 -0.26 13.38 -2.57
CA THR A 31 -1.66 13.68 -2.21
C THR A 31 -1.90 13.47 -0.72
N TYR A 32 -1.35 12.38 -0.17
CA TYR A 32 -1.57 11.99 1.22
C TYR A 32 -0.38 12.32 2.14
N GLN A 33 0.63 13.01 1.61
CA GLN A 33 1.83 13.41 2.34
C GLN A 33 2.43 12.22 3.10
N LEU A 34 2.66 11.12 2.38
CA LEU A 34 3.09 9.85 2.97
C LEU A 34 4.56 9.91 3.43
N VAL A 35 5.37 10.75 2.79
CA VAL A 35 6.80 10.94 3.09
C VAL A 35 7.11 12.43 3.07
N GLY A 36 7.88 12.89 4.05
CA GLY A 36 8.39 14.25 4.20
C GLY A 36 9.88 14.26 4.53
N ASP A 37 10.44 15.46 4.68
CA ASP A 37 11.87 15.65 4.96
C ASP A 37 12.24 15.08 6.34
N GLY A 38 13.37 14.37 6.38
CA GLY A 38 13.88 13.70 7.57
C GLY A 38 13.26 12.33 7.86
N ASP A 39 12.25 11.89 7.09
CA ASP A 39 11.64 10.58 7.30
C ASP A 39 12.62 9.44 7.03
N GLN A 40 12.49 8.38 7.82
CA GLN A 40 13.20 7.12 7.66
C GLN A 40 12.18 6.00 7.41
N VAL A 41 12.06 5.61 6.15
CA VAL A 41 11.04 4.68 5.68
C VAL A 41 11.57 3.25 5.65
N ALA A 42 10.89 2.33 6.32
CA ALA A 42 11.12 0.90 6.17
C ALA A 42 10.21 0.32 5.08
N VAL A 43 10.77 -0.51 4.20
CA VAL A 43 10.03 -1.29 3.20
C VAL A 43 10.33 -2.77 3.42
N CYS A 44 9.31 -3.59 3.62
CA CYS A 44 9.48 -5.04 3.83
C CYS A 44 9.21 -5.83 2.55
N ILE A 45 10.19 -6.62 2.11
CA ILE A 45 10.20 -7.31 0.81
C ILE A 45 9.67 -8.75 0.90
N ALA A 46 9.67 -9.34 2.10
CA ALA A 46 9.52 -10.79 2.26
C ALA A 46 8.08 -11.31 2.37
N ARG A 47 7.08 -10.42 2.35
CA ARG A 47 5.69 -10.83 2.57
C ARG A 47 4.96 -11.16 1.28
N ASP A 48 5.25 -10.42 0.21
CA ASP A 48 4.66 -10.57 -1.11
C ASP A 48 5.65 -10.07 -2.18
N ALA A 49 5.44 -10.46 -3.43
CA ALA A 49 6.26 -9.98 -4.55
C ALA A 49 6.10 -8.46 -4.78
N ASP A 50 5.02 -7.86 -4.29
CA ASP A 50 4.72 -6.43 -4.42
C ASP A 50 5.71 -5.56 -3.62
N GLY A 51 6.33 -6.10 -2.57
CA GLY A 51 7.40 -5.45 -1.81
C GLY A 51 8.63 -5.09 -2.66
N LEU A 52 8.96 -5.87 -3.71
CA LEU A 52 10.02 -5.53 -4.65
C LEU A 52 9.66 -4.30 -5.50
N ILE A 53 8.42 -4.24 -5.97
CA ILE A 53 7.90 -3.12 -6.76
C ILE A 53 7.95 -1.85 -5.92
N LEU A 54 7.51 -1.95 -4.67
CA LEU A 54 7.51 -0.83 -3.72
C LEU A 54 8.93 -0.33 -3.48
N ALA A 55 9.87 -1.25 -3.27
CA ALA A 55 11.27 -0.92 -3.09
C ALA A 55 11.87 -0.19 -4.29
N LYS A 56 11.60 -0.66 -5.51
CA LYS A 56 12.05 0.03 -6.74
C LYS A 56 11.41 1.40 -6.91
N CYS A 57 10.13 1.57 -6.57
CA CYS A 57 9.46 2.87 -6.58
C CYS A 57 10.13 3.86 -5.61
N PHE A 58 10.52 3.41 -4.42
CA PHE A 58 11.27 4.25 -3.47
C PHE A 58 12.69 4.58 -3.92
N GLN A 59 13.41 3.63 -4.53
CA GLN A 59 14.71 3.92 -5.14
C GLN A 59 14.58 4.96 -6.26
N GLU A 60 13.55 4.86 -7.09
CA GLU A 60 13.32 5.79 -8.19
C GLU A 60 12.93 7.18 -7.68
N ILE A 61 11.93 7.30 -6.78
CA ILE A 61 11.48 8.62 -6.29
C ILE A 61 12.59 9.37 -5.55
N LYS A 62 13.49 8.66 -4.85
CA LYS A 62 14.67 9.25 -4.20
C LYS A 62 15.61 9.94 -5.19
N ARG A 63 15.69 9.46 -6.45
CA ARG A 63 16.51 10.10 -7.50
C ARG A 63 15.98 11.46 -7.92
N HIS A 64 14.69 11.73 -7.73
CA HIS A 64 14.10 13.03 -8.06
C HIS A 64 14.48 14.13 -7.06
N ARG A 65 15.06 13.78 -5.89
CA ARG A 65 15.58 14.71 -4.87
C ARG A 65 14.61 15.84 -4.47
N LYS A 66 13.30 15.56 -4.50
CA LYS A 66 12.26 16.51 -4.09
C LYS A 66 11.97 16.49 -2.58
N ILE A 67 12.28 15.36 -1.93
CA ILE A 67 12.05 15.11 -0.51
C ILE A 67 13.33 14.45 0.01
N ASP A 68 13.88 14.95 1.11
CA ASP A 68 15.08 14.38 1.74
C ASP A 68 14.69 13.31 2.77
N PHE A 69 14.70 12.04 2.35
CA PHE A 69 14.32 10.92 3.20
C PHE A 69 15.30 9.74 3.06
N ALA A 70 15.39 8.94 4.12
CA ALA A 70 16.08 7.67 4.11
C ALA A 70 15.08 6.52 3.85
N VAL A 71 15.56 5.46 3.21
CA VAL A 71 14.78 4.24 3.00
C VAL A 71 15.68 3.04 3.21
N ASP A 72 15.20 2.10 4.03
CA ASP A 72 15.85 0.82 4.28
C ASP A 72 14.90 -0.33 3.91
N PHE A 73 15.49 -1.38 3.37
CA PHE A 73 14.76 -2.54 2.86
C PHE A 73 14.99 -3.74 3.76
N PHE A 74 13.92 -4.38 4.18
CA PHE A 74 13.96 -5.42 5.20
C PHE A 74 13.31 -6.73 4.75
N THR A 75 13.80 -7.84 5.30
CA THR A 75 13.18 -9.17 5.24
C THR A 75 13.08 -9.74 6.66
N LEU A 76 12.02 -10.51 6.95
CA LEU A 76 11.89 -11.19 8.23
C LEU A 76 12.77 -12.44 8.27
N ASP A 77 13.44 -12.69 9.39
CA ASP A 77 14.28 -13.86 9.63
C ASP A 77 13.35 -15.07 9.82
N GLY A 78 13.00 -15.75 8.72
CA GLY A 78 12.00 -16.84 8.66
C GLY A 78 12.00 -17.61 7.32
N GLU A 79 11.26 -18.72 7.25
CA GLU A 79 11.36 -19.76 6.20
C GLU A 79 11.40 -19.29 4.73
N ASN A 80 12.33 -19.87 3.95
CA ASN A 80 12.37 -19.97 2.48
C ASN A 80 12.30 -18.68 1.63
N ASP A 81 12.72 -17.54 2.18
CA ASP A 81 12.77 -16.27 1.44
C ASP A 81 14.07 -16.07 0.61
N GLU A 82 14.96 -17.08 0.54
CA GLU A 82 16.24 -16.99 -0.19
C GLU A 82 16.07 -16.59 -1.65
N LYS A 83 15.07 -17.15 -2.33
CA LYS A 83 14.76 -16.79 -3.73
C LYS A 83 14.39 -15.32 -3.85
N MET A 84 13.67 -14.76 -2.88
CA MET A 84 13.20 -13.38 -2.92
C MET A 84 14.32 -12.40 -2.58
N ILE A 85 15.21 -12.76 -1.65
CA ILE A 85 16.44 -12.02 -1.38
C ILE A 85 17.33 -12.03 -2.63
N GLN A 86 17.51 -13.18 -3.27
CA GLN A 86 18.28 -13.30 -4.51
C GLN A 86 17.71 -12.40 -5.61
N THR A 87 16.40 -12.43 -5.84
CA THR A 87 15.74 -11.52 -6.79
C THR A 87 15.98 -10.05 -6.41
N ALA A 88 15.84 -9.70 -5.14
CA ALA A 88 16.04 -8.34 -4.65
C ALA A 88 17.47 -7.85 -4.95
N GLU A 89 18.49 -8.68 -4.70
CA GLU A 89 19.88 -8.40 -5.02
C GLU A 89 20.12 -8.23 -6.52
N GLU A 90 19.54 -9.11 -7.36
CA GLU A 90 19.65 -9.04 -8.82
C GLU A 90 19.07 -7.74 -9.41
N ILE A 91 18.00 -7.21 -8.81
CA ILE A 91 17.41 -5.93 -9.22
C ILE A 91 17.96 -4.72 -8.44
N GLY A 92 19.01 -4.94 -7.64
CA GLY A 92 19.79 -3.90 -6.97
C GLY A 92 19.16 -3.33 -5.70
N ILE A 93 18.42 -4.12 -4.94
CA ILE A 93 17.83 -3.74 -3.66
C ILE A 93 18.66 -4.32 -2.50
N PRO A 94 19.29 -3.47 -1.67
CA PRO A 94 20.09 -3.94 -0.53
C PRO A 94 19.19 -4.33 0.65
N VAL A 95 18.93 -5.63 0.80
CA VAL A 95 18.03 -6.16 1.85
C VAL A 95 18.78 -6.41 3.16
N ARG A 96 18.18 -6.00 4.28
CA ARG A 96 18.63 -6.30 5.65
C ARG A 96 17.68 -7.30 6.31
N LYS A 97 18.20 -8.20 7.14
CA LYS A 97 17.38 -9.15 7.90
C LYS A 97 16.97 -8.57 9.26
N ILE A 98 15.73 -8.77 9.65
CA ILE A 98 15.15 -8.41 10.97
C ILE A 98 14.38 -9.60 11.52
N ARG A 99 14.36 -9.80 12.84
CA ARG A 99 13.63 -10.94 13.46
C ARG A 99 12.14 -10.66 13.62
N ALA A 100 11.78 -9.41 13.78
CA ALA A 100 10.41 -8.95 13.98
C ALA A 100 10.26 -7.52 13.45
N MET A 101 9.03 -7.14 13.11
CA MET A 101 8.72 -5.87 12.45
C MET A 101 9.06 -4.65 13.31
N ASP A 102 8.99 -4.76 14.62
CA ASP A 102 9.36 -3.73 15.59
C ASP A 102 10.87 -3.42 15.56
N GLU A 103 11.72 -4.33 15.07
CA GLU A 103 13.16 -4.11 14.97
C GLU A 103 13.55 -3.02 13.98
N ILE A 104 12.69 -2.63 13.04
CA ILE A 104 12.96 -1.52 12.11
C ILE A 104 13.26 -0.21 12.88
N LYS A 105 12.70 -0.05 14.08
CA LYS A 105 12.94 1.12 14.95
C LYS A 105 14.41 1.22 15.36
N LYS A 106 15.12 0.10 15.51
CA LYS A 106 16.56 0.05 15.83
C LYS A 106 17.42 0.69 14.73
N PHE A 107 16.88 0.80 13.52
CA PHE A 107 17.52 1.45 12.36
C PHE A 107 17.09 2.91 12.21
N GLY A 108 16.29 3.44 13.15
CA GLY A 108 15.78 4.82 13.12
C GLY A 108 14.51 5.00 12.28
N CYS A 109 13.96 3.92 11.71
CA CYS A 109 12.76 4.00 10.89
C CYS A 109 11.55 4.49 11.70
N ASN A 110 10.95 5.60 11.28
CA ASN A 110 9.72 6.15 11.84
C ASN A 110 8.48 5.81 11.02
N LYS A 111 8.67 5.25 9.82
CA LYS A 111 7.57 4.86 8.92
C LYS A 111 7.73 3.43 8.42
N LEU A 112 6.60 2.73 8.28
CA LEU A 112 6.52 1.43 7.64
C LEU A 112 5.65 1.51 6.40
N ALA A 113 6.24 1.30 5.23
CA ALA A 113 5.51 1.24 3.98
C ALA A 113 4.98 -0.17 3.71
N VAL A 114 3.66 -0.26 3.51
CA VAL A 114 2.95 -1.51 3.18
C VAL A 114 2.47 -1.50 1.72
N THR A 115 2.15 -2.69 1.22
CA THR A 115 1.84 -2.98 -0.18
C THR A 115 0.35 -2.93 -0.52
N ASP A 116 -0.50 -2.50 0.43
CA ASP A 116 -1.94 -2.32 0.22
C ASP A 116 -2.20 -1.43 -1.00
N CYS A 117 -2.88 -2.00 -1.99
CA CYS A 117 -3.17 -1.39 -3.27
C CYS A 117 -4.61 -0.85 -3.35
N TYR A 118 -4.97 -0.22 -4.47
CA TYR A 118 -6.26 0.41 -4.69
C TYR A 118 -7.45 -0.53 -4.42
N GLU A 119 -7.36 -1.79 -4.86
CA GLU A 119 -8.40 -2.79 -4.65
C GLU A 119 -8.55 -3.20 -3.18
N ASN A 120 -7.45 -3.22 -2.40
CA ASN A 120 -7.54 -3.50 -0.95
C ASN A 120 -8.34 -2.41 -0.22
N VAL A 121 -8.23 -1.16 -0.67
CA VAL A 121 -8.99 -0.03 -0.13
C VAL A 121 -10.48 -0.21 -0.43
N ILE A 122 -10.83 -0.52 -1.68
CA ILE A 122 -12.22 -0.74 -2.09
C ILE A 122 -12.85 -1.94 -1.38
N GLU A 123 -12.11 -3.05 -1.29
CA GLU A 123 -12.53 -4.25 -0.55
C GLU A 123 -12.85 -3.90 0.90
N THR A 124 -12.00 -3.12 1.56
CA THR A 124 -12.20 -2.71 2.95
C THR A 124 -13.44 -1.84 3.11
N ILE A 125 -13.67 -0.89 2.20
CA ILE A 125 -14.89 -0.05 2.20
C ILE A 125 -16.13 -0.92 2.09
N LEU A 126 -16.13 -1.88 1.15
CA LEU A 126 -17.29 -2.73 0.90
C LEU A 126 -17.52 -3.73 2.05
N LEU A 127 -16.46 -4.27 2.65
CA LEU A 127 -16.54 -5.07 3.87
C LEU A 127 -17.15 -4.29 5.03
N GLY A 128 -16.72 -3.04 5.23
CA GLY A 128 -17.27 -2.13 6.24
C GLY A 128 -18.78 -2.00 6.07
N VAL A 129 -19.23 -1.65 4.87
CA VAL A 129 -20.65 -1.40 4.57
C VAL A 129 -21.48 -2.68 4.67
N LEU A 130 -21.03 -3.79 4.08
CA LEU A 130 -21.84 -5.01 3.96
C LEU A 130 -21.85 -5.89 5.21
N TYR A 131 -20.76 -5.92 5.97
CA TYR A 131 -20.59 -6.87 7.07
C TYR A 131 -20.35 -6.23 8.43
N GLN A 132 -19.87 -4.99 8.49
CA GLN A 132 -19.57 -4.29 9.76
C GLN A 132 -20.62 -3.22 10.10
N GLY A 133 -21.42 -2.79 9.11
CA GLY A 133 -22.40 -1.72 9.29
C GLY A 133 -21.76 -0.33 9.46
N GLU A 134 -20.55 -0.15 8.93
CA GLU A 134 -19.76 1.07 9.06
C GLU A 134 -19.22 1.53 7.71
N ILE A 135 -19.22 2.84 7.48
CA ILE A 135 -18.43 3.41 6.37
C ILE A 135 -17.03 3.68 6.90
N SER A 136 -16.12 2.75 6.61
CA SER A 136 -14.70 2.84 6.97
C SER A 136 -13.83 2.56 5.75
N THR A 137 -12.55 2.92 5.82
CA THR A 137 -11.59 2.67 4.74
C THR A 137 -10.21 2.37 5.33
N LEU A 138 -9.32 1.78 4.53
CA LEU A 138 -7.90 1.78 4.89
C LEU A 138 -7.40 3.21 4.78
N MET A 139 -6.90 3.80 5.86
CA MET A 139 -6.34 5.15 5.78
C MET A 139 -5.02 5.13 4.99
N PRO A 140 -4.73 6.15 4.15
CA PRO A 140 -3.47 6.23 3.41
C PRO A 140 -2.23 6.20 4.32
N LYS A 141 -2.38 6.73 5.54
CA LYS A 141 -1.42 6.63 6.64
C LYS A 141 -2.13 6.58 7.99
N GLU A 142 -1.54 5.87 8.94
CA GLU A 142 -2.08 5.71 10.29
C GLU A 142 -0.94 5.59 11.32
N LYS A 143 -1.18 6.09 12.53
CA LYS A 143 -0.22 5.99 13.62
C LYS A 143 -0.51 4.74 14.43
N VAL A 144 0.49 3.88 14.57
CA VAL A 144 0.44 2.71 15.43
C VAL A 144 1.29 2.98 16.67
N HIS A 145 0.64 2.85 17.82
CA HIS A 145 1.29 2.96 19.12
C HIS A 145 1.77 1.58 19.57
N ASP A 146 3.07 1.45 19.76
CA ASP A 146 3.69 0.20 20.17
C ASP A 146 4.75 0.46 21.25
N PHE A 147 4.44 0.03 22.48
CA PHE A 147 5.27 0.19 23.68
C PHE A 147 5.86 1.60 23.91
N GLY A 148 5.07 2.65 23.65
CA GLY A 148 5.46 4.05 23.91
C GLY A 148 6.18 4.74 22.75
N GLU A 149 6.46 4.01 21.66
CA GLU A 149 6.98 4.57 20.42
C GLU A 149 5.91 4.53 19.33
N VAL A 150 5.92 5.52 18.44
CA VAL A 150 4.94 5.66 17.35
C VAL A 150 5.61 5.32 16.03
N ILE A 151 5.07 4.33 15.32
CA ILE A 151 5.36 4.09 13.90
C ILE A 151 4.18 4.59 13.08
N GLU A 152 4.45 5.32 12.00
CA GLU A 152 3.43 5.64 11.00
C GLU A 152 3.43 4.56 9.91
N ILE A 153 2.33 3.83 9.76
CA ILE A 153 2.12 2.96 8.61
C ILE A 153 1.70 3.83 7.44
N ILE A 154 2.28 3.62 6.26
CA ILE A 154 1.94 4.34 5.03
C ILE A 154 1.62 3.35 3.91
N ARG A 155 0.70 3.74 3.01
CA ARG A 155 0.23 2.91 1.88
C ARG A 155 0.56 3.55 0.54
N PRO A 156 1.79 3.48 0.02
CA PRO A 156 2.15 4.18 -1.21
C PRO A 156 1.47 3.65 -2.47
N PHE A 157 0.90 2.44 -2.43
CA PHE A 157 0.11 1.87 -3.51
C PHE A 157 -1.39 2.17 -3.41
N TYR A 158 -1.80 3.14 -2.58
CA TYR A 158 -3.19 3.56 -2.40
C TYR A 158 -3.97 3.85 -3.70
N LEU A 159 -3.25 4.25 -4.76
CA LEU A 159 -3.80 4.58 -6.06
C LEU A 159 -3.33 3.61 -7.17
N VAL A 160 -2.52 2.60 -6.86
CA VAL A 160 -1.98 1.64 -7.83
C VAL A 160 -2.90 0.42 -7.90
N HIS A 161 -3.23 -0.05 -9.10
CA HIS A 161 -4.08 -1.23 -9.28
C HIS A 161 -3.30 -2.53 -9.12
N LYS A 162 -3.95 -3.55 -8.56
CA LYS A 162 -3.40 -4.90 -8.37
C LYS A 162 -2.95 -5.54 -9.68
N GLN A 163 -3.68 -5.30 -10.77
CA GLN A 163 -3.29 -5.84 -12.08
C GLN A 163 -1.93 -5.31 -12.53
N ASP A 164 -1.65 -4.02 -12.31
CA ASP A 164 -0.37 -3.41 -12.70
C ASP A 164 0.80 -4.00 -11.90
N LEU A 165 0.59 -4.25 -10.60
CA LEU A 165 1.57 -4.93 -9.75
C LEU A 165 1.80 -6.38 -10.22
N THR A 166 0.72 -7.08 -10.54
CA THR A 166 0.75 -8.46 -11.05
C THR A 166 1.50 -8.56 -12.37
N ASP A 167 1.25 -7.63 -13.30
CA ASP A 167 1.92 -7.56 -14.60
C ASP A 167 3.44 -7.40 -14.46
N TRP A 168 3.89 -6.53 -13.55
CA TRP A 168 5.31 -6.36 -13.29
C TRP A 168 5.92 -7.61 -12.67
N ASN A 169 5.24 -8.22 -11.68
CA ASN A 169 5.73 -9.45 -11.05
C ASN A 169 5.88 -10.61 -12.04
N MET A 170 4.93 -10.77 -12.96
CA MET A 170 5.00 -11.77 -14.03
C MET A 170 6.19 -11.51 -14.97
N GLU A 171 6.43 -10.25 -15.36
CA GLU A 171 7.56 -9.87 -16.22
C GLU A 171 8.92 -10.20 -15.58
N PHE A 172 9.06 -9.97 -14.27
CA PHE A 172 10.31 -10.20 -13.55
C PHE A 172 10.44 -11.61 -12.93
N GLY A 173 9.50 -12.51 -13.24
CA GLY A 173 9.54 -13.92 -12.81
C GLY A 173 9.33 -14.11 -11.31
N ASN A 174 8.66 -13.15 -10.65
CA ASN A 174 8.35 -13.23 -9.24
C ASN A 174 7.10 -14.10 -9.06
N ALA A 175 7.22 -15.14 -8.22
CA ALA A 175 6.07 -15.98 -7.90
C ALA A 175 5.00 -15.12 -7.22
N ALA A 176 3.74 -15.25 -7.68
CA ALA A 176 2.60 -14.72 -6.97
C ALA A 176 2.65 -15.21 -5.51
N GLY A 177 2.35 -14.30 -4.58
CA GLY A 177 2.60 -14.45 -3.15
C GLY A 177 2.05 -15.73 -2.52
N ARG A 178 2.36 -15.91 -1.23
CA ARG A 178 1.77 -16.98 -0.40
C ARG A 178 0.25 -17.00 -0.59
N THR A 179 -0.36 -18.18 -0.59
CA THR A 179 -1.81 -18.31 -0.64
C THR A 179 -2.43 -17.49 0.48
N GLU A 180 -3.04 -16.36 0.13
CA GLU A 180 -3.74 -15.50 1.10
C GLU A 180 -4.96 -16.27 1.61
N ILE A 181 -5.02 -16.50 2.92
CA ILE A 181 -6.17 -17.13 3.57
C ILE A 181 -7.21 -16.04 3.80
N PHE A 182 -8.16 -15.94 2.88
CA PHE A 182 -9.29 -15.03 3.01
C PHE A 182 -10.41 -15.64 3.84
N SER A 183 -11.09 -14.81 4.64
CA SER A 183 -12.38 -15.16 5.23
C SER A 183 -13.44 -15.35 4.14
N ASP A 184 -14.54 -16.03 4.45
CA ASP A 184 -15.62 -16.21 3.48
C ASP A 184 -16.26 -14.87 3.09
N GLN A 185 -16.29 -13.89 3.99
CA GLN A 185 -16.73 -12.53 3.71
C GLN A 185 -15.81 -11.83 2.69
N GLN A 186 -14.49 -11.95 2.85
CA GLN A 186 -13.51 -11.38 1.91
C GLN A 186 -13.63 -12.00 0.51
N LYS A 187 -13.78 -13.33 0.42
CA LYS A 187 -14.00 -14.01 -0.86
C LYS A 187 -15.26 -13.52 -1.56
N GLU A 188 -16.35 -13.35 -0.81
CA GLU A 188 -17.62 -12.87 -1.35
C GLU A 188 -17.53 -11.42 -1.83
N VAL A 189 -16.90 -10.53 -1.06
CA VAL A 189 -16.65 -9.15 -1.49
C VAL A 189 -15.85 -9.10 -2.78
N LYS A 190 -14.79 -9.90 -2.90
CA LYS A 190 -14.00 -9.97 -4.14
C LYS A 190 -14.83 -10.41 -5.34
N ARG A 191 -15.66 -11.45 -5.16
CA ARG A 191 -16.60 -11.91 -6.19
C ARG A 191 -17.57 -10.80 -6.61
N LEU A 192 -18.13 -10.05 -5.65
CA LEU A 192 -19.03 -8.93 -5.93
C LEU A 192 -18.33 -7.80 -6.68
N LEU A 193 -17.08 -7.48 -6.35
CA LEU A 193 -16.31 -6.46 -7.06
C LEU A 193 -16.04 -6.85 -8.51
N GLU A 194 -15.75 -8.12 -8.79
CA GLU A 194 -15.64 -8.64 -10.15
C GLU A 194 -16.96 -8.52 -10.93
N GLU A 195 -18.09 -8.82 -10.29
CA GLU A 195 -19.42 -8.63 -10.89
C GLU A 195 -19.72 -7.15 -11.17
N PHE A 196 -19.40 -6.26 -10.24
CA PHE A 196 -19.60 -4.82 -10.41
C PHE A 196 -18.79 -4.25 -11.57
N GLU A 197 -17.55 -4.70 -11.74
CA GLU A 197 -16.71 -4.27 -12.86
C GLU A 197 -17.35 -4.65 -14.21
N ASN A 198 -17.94 -5.85 -14.29
CA ASN A 198 -18.65 -6.31 -15.49
C ASN A 198 -19.95 -5.53 -15.76
N ILE A 199 -20.62 -5.03 -14.72
CA ILE A 199 -21.83 -4.22 -14.85
C ILE A 199 -21.49 -2.80 -15.29
N ASN A 200 -20.52 -2.17 -14.61
CA ASN A 200 -20.07 -0.83 -14.91
C ASN A 200 -18.65 -0.61 -14.34
N PRO A 201 -17.65 -0.38 -15.20
CA PRO A 201 -16.25 -0.17 -14.77
C PRO A 201 -16.05 1.09 -13.91
N GLY A 202 -17.04 1.99 -13.85
CA GLY A 202 -17.03 3.14 -12.96
C GLY A 202 -17.38 2.85 -11.50
N ILE A 203 -17.89 1.65 -11.17
CA ILE A 203 -18.38 1.36 -9.81
C ILE A 203 -17.23 1.39 -8.80
N MET A 204 -16.09 0.77 -9.10
CA MET A 204 -14.93 0.78 -8.21
C MET A 204 -14.47 2.21 -7.88
N ALA A 205 -14.41 3.08 -8.89
CA ALA A 205 -14.07 4.50 -8.72
C ALA A 205 -15.11 5.24 -7.87
N ASN A 206 -16.40 4.92 -8.03
CA ASN A 206 -17.47 5.50 -7.21
C ASN A 206 -17.39 5.05 -5.75
N ILE A 207 -17.09 3.77 -5.48
CA ILE A 207 -16.91 3.25 -4.13
C ILE A 207 -15.73 3.96 -3.46
N PHE A 208 -14.58 4.02 -4.11
CA PHE A 208 -13.43 4.75 -3.59
C PHE A 208 -13.76 6.23 -3.34
N LYS A 209 -14.42 6.90 -4.29
CA LYS A 209 -14.74 8.32 -4.14
C LYS A 209 -15.76 8.59 -3.03
N SER A 210 -16.59 7.61 -2.70
CA SER A 210 -17.66 7.76 -1.70
C SER A 210 -17.12 8.11 -0.31
N VAL A 211 -15.93 7.63 0.06
CA VAL A 211 -15.29 7.94 1.35
C VAL A 211 -14.59 9.30 1.36
N GLU A 212 -14.35 9.91 0.19
CA GLU A 212 -13.83 11.28 0.08
C GLU A 212 -14.94 12.33 -0.09
N ASN A 213 -16.12 11.91 -0.57
CA ASN A 213 -17.23 12.79 -0.94
C ASN A 213 -18.44 12.58 -0.03
N VAL A 214 -18.24 12.78 1.27
CA VAL A 214 -19.27 12.58 2.30
C VAL A 214 -19.98 13.91 2.61
N ASN A 215 -21.30 13.94 2.38
CA ASN A 215 -22.14 15.07 2.80
C ASN A 215 -22.60 14.87 4.26
N LEU A 216 -21.95 15.54 5.21
CA LEU A 216 -22.29 15.43 6.63
C LEU A 216 -23.73 15.86 6.97
N ASN A 217 -24.37 16.70 6.15
CA ASN A 217 -25.78 17.07 6.36
C ASN A 217 -26.76 15.92 6.10
N THR A 218 -26.30 14.85 5.47
CA THR A 218 -27.11 13.64 5.18
C THR A 218 -26.68 12.44 6.02
N VAL A 219 -25.79 12.64 7.00
CA VAL A 219 -25.31 11.60 7.91
C VAL A 219 -26.13 11.66 9.20
N ILE A 220 -26.81 10.56 9.55
CA ILE A 220 -27.65 10.47 10.76
C ILE A 220 -26.79 10.48 12.04
N ALA A 221 -25.67 9.75 12.02
CA ALA A 221 -24.68 9.77 13.09
C ALA A 221 -23.31 9.37 12.55
N TYR A 222 -22.26 9.83 13.21
CA TYR A 222 -20.87 9.45 12.94
C TYR A 222 -20.10 9.36 14.26
N HIS A 223 -19.04 8.56 14.31
CA HIS A 223 -18.20 8.45 15.50
C HIS A 223 -16.83 9.07 15.27
N THR A 224 -16.23 9.57 16.35
CA THR A 224 -14.86 10.05 16.42
C THR A 224 -14.19 9.46 17.65
N ASP A 225 -12.89 9.72 17.83
CA ASP A 225 -12.16 9.38 19.06
C ASP A 225 -12.81 9.99 20.34
N THR A 226 -13.66 11.01 20.18
CA THR A 226 -14.34 11.68 21.30
C THR A 226 -15.75 11.15 21.58
N GLY A 227 -16.30 10.27 20.72
CA GLY A 227 -17.61 9.65 20.91
C GLY A 227 -18.49 9.66 19.66
N LEU A 228 -19.75 9.25 19.87
CA LEU A 228 -20.79 9.27 18.85
C LEU A 228 -21.42 10.65 18.74
N HIS A 229 -21.51 11.17 17.52
CA HIS A 229 -22.16 12.44 17.18
C HIS A 229 -23.46 12.18 16.43
N SER A 230 -24.56 12.72 16.92
CA SER A 230 -25.87 12.65 16.23
C SER A 230 -26.14 13.91 15.42
N PHE A 231 -26.85 13.78 14.30
CA PHE A 231 -27.36 14.94 13.55
C PHE A 231 -28.21 15.88 14.43
N LEU A 232 -28.81 15.37 15.51
CA LEU A 232 -29.59 16.15 16.48
C LEU A 232 -28.75 17.20 17.22
N GLU A 233 -27.42 17.05 17.29
CA GLU A 233 -26.54 18.03 17.94
C GLU A 233 -26.49 19.36 17.19
N THR A 234 -26.74 19.33 15.88
CA THR A 234 -26.73 20.52 15.00
C THR A 234 -28.11 20.90 14.48
N TYR A 235 -29.14 20.09 14.77
CA TYR A 235 -30.52 20.32 14.37
C TYR A 235 -31.14 21.44 15.22
N LYS A 236 -31.31 22.64 14.63
CA LYS A 236 -31.99 23.80 15.24
C LYS A 236 -33.43 23.91 14.76
#